data_AF-A0A839XVK6-F1
#
_entry.id   AF-A0A839XVK6-F1
#
_cell.length_a   1.000
_cell.length_b   1.000
_cell.length_c   1.000
_cell.angle_alpha   90.00
_cell.angle_beta   90.00
_cell.angle_gamma   90.00
#
_symmetry.space_group_name_H-M   'P 1'
#
loop_
_entity.id
_entity.type
_entity.pdbx_description
1 polymer ?
#
loop_
_entity_poly.entity_id
_entity_poly.type
_entity_poly.pdbx_seq_one_letter_code
_entity_poly.pdbx_strand_id
1 'polypeptide(L)' 'MSVPPEGASSLEDFVGDAEFCIDGGAESLLVRGHGVRHGEVVRFHEKDAVGGKDVRVWHVSQHDGGYVAESISAF' A
#
# COMPACT_ATOMS: atom_id res chain seq x y z
N MET A 1 0.29 10.01 -10.38
CA MET A 1 1.31 9.05 -10.79
C MET A 1 2.14 8.80 -9.55
N SER A 2 1.89 7.71 -8.87
CA SER A 2 2.54 7.34 -7.61
C SER A 2 3.92 6.75 -7.91
N VAL A 3 4.99 7.25 -7.27
CA VAL A 3 6.30 6.61 -7.37
C VAL A 3 6.33 5.40 -6.42
N PRO A 4 6.82 4.23 -6.87
CA PRO A 4 7.02 3.09 -5.97
C PRO A 4 8.00 3.45 -4.84
N PRO A 5 7.96 2.77 -3.69
CA PRO A 5 9.10 2.77 -2.78
C PRO A 5 10.35 2.29 -3.53
N GLU A 6 11.51 2.91 -3.27
CA GLU A 6 12.77 2.56 -3.96
C GLU A 6 13.02 1.04 -3.91
N GLY A 7 12.97 0.39 -5.08
CA GLY A 7 13.27 -1.04 -5.22
C GLY A 7 12.07 -1.98 -5.40
N ALA A 8 10.82 -1.51 -5.31
CA ALA A 8 9.66 -2.37 -5.58
C ALA A 8 9.63 -2.81 -7.06
N SER A 9 10.01 -4.06 -7.28
CA SER A 9 10.15 -4.71 -8.58
C SER A 9 8.94 -5.60 -8.91
N SER A 10 8.12 -5.91 -7.90
CA SER A 10 6.89 -6.70 -8.03
C SER A 10 5.88 -6.36 -6.94
N LEU A 11 4.63 -6.81 -7.10
CA LEU A 11 3.60 -6.78 -6.05
C LEU A 11 3.99 -7.56 -4.79
N GLU A 12 4.90 -8.52 -4.91
CA GLU A 12 5.40 -9.30 -3.77
C GLU A 12 6.16 -8.43 -2.76
N ASP A 13 6.70 -7.28 -3.17
CA ASP A 13 7.40 -6.34 -2.27
C ASP A 13 6.44 -5.64 -1.28
N PHE A 14 5.13 -5.74 -1.52
CA PHE A 14 4.09 -5.23 -0.63
C PHE A 14 3.51 -6.32 0.28
N VAL A 15 3.94 -7.58 0.16
CA VAL A 15 3.45 -8.71 0.97
C VAL A 15 4.27 -8.84 2.25
N GLY A 16 3.59 -9.11 3.37
CA GLY A 16 4.22 -9.07 4.70
C GLY A 16 4.26 -7.66 5.27
N ASP A 17 5.12 -7.45 6.27
CA ASP A 17 5.31 -6.12 6.85
C ASP A 17 6.10 -5.23 5.89
N ALA A 18 5.50 -4.12 5.48
CA ALA A 18 6.11 -3.19 4.54
C ALA A 18 5.73 -1.73 4.81
N GLU A 19 6.41 -0.83 4.13
CA GLU A 19 6.19 0.61 4.18
C GLU A 19 6.35 1.21 2.79
N PHE A 20 5.45 2.12 2.42
CA PHE A 20 5.51 2.81 1.13
C PHE A 20 4.86 4.19 1.20
N CYS A 21 5.21 5.06 0.26
CA CYS A 21 4.61 6.37 0.09
C CYS A 21 3.54 6.35 -1.00
N ILE A 22 2.44 7.05 -0.79
CA ILE A 22 1.45 7.33 -1.82
C ILE A 22 1.53 8.81 -2.19
N ASP A 23 1.85 9.10 -3.45
CA ASP A 23 1.80 10.47 -3.99
C ASP A 23 0.37 10.79 -4.47
N GLY A 24 -0.41 11.36 -3.54
CA GLY A 24 -1.83 11.67 -3.75
C GLY A 24 -2.14 13.15 -4.02
N GLY A 25 -1.13 14.03 -4.08
CA GLY A 25 -1.35 15.48 -4.26
C GLY A 25 -0.31 16.34 -3.53
N ALA A 26 -0.77 17.27 -2.69
CA ALA A 26 0.07 18.29 -2.05
C ALA A 26 1.12 17.72 -1.08
N GLU A 27 0.88 16.55 -0.50
CA GLU A 27 1.81 15.85 0.40
C GLU A 27 1.76 14.34 0.13
N SER A 28 2.91 13.69 0.20
CA SER A 28 3.03 12.23 0.12
C SER A 28 2.58 11.61 1.45
N LEU A 29 1.72 10.60 1.39
CA LEU A 29 1.25 9.87 2.56
C LEU A 29 2.14 8.65 2.81
N LEU A 30 2.78 8.57 3.98
CA LEU A 30 3.52 7.38 4.40
C LEU A 30 2.56 6.32 4.95
N VAL A 31 2.54 5.14 4.34
CA VAL A 31 1.71 4.00 4.72
C VAL A 31 2.61 2.90 5.27
N ARG A 32 2.29 2.41 6.47
CA ARG A 32 3.01 1.32 7.16
C ARG A 32 2.02 0.23 7.52
N GLY A 33 2.37 -1.03 7.34
CA GLY A 33 1.49 -2.11 7.77
C GLY A 33 1.77 -3.46 7.14
N HIS A 34 0.72 -4.24 6.93
CA HIS A 34 0.85 -5.64 6.51
C HIS A 34 0.04 -5.97 5.26
N GLY A 35 0.73 -6.45 4.22
CA GLY A 35 0.11 -6.86 2.97
C GLY A 35 -0.10 -8.36 2.85
N VAL A 36 -1.25 -8.73 2.27
CA VAL A 36 -1.59 -10.11 1.96
C VAL A 36 -2.00 -10.20 0.50
N ARG A 37 -1.48 -11.19 -0.23
CA ARG A 37 -1.85 -11.42 -1.62
C ARG A 37 -3.35 -11.73 -1.72
N HIS A 38 -4.05 -11.04 -2.62
CA HIS A 38 -5.48 -11.17 -2.81
C HIS A 38 -5.82 -11.15 -4.31
N GLY A 39 -5.71 -12.30 -4.97
CA GLY A 39 -5.84 -12.39 -6.42
C GLY A 39 -4.73 -11.59 -7.10
N GLU A 40 -5.10 -10.68 -8.00
CA GLU A 40 -4.16 -9.86 -8.75
C GLU A 40 -3.64 -8.65 -7.98
N VAL A 41 -4.22 -8.32 -6.81
CA VAL A 41 -3.83 -7.20 -5.95
C VAL A 41 -3.18 -7.67 -4.64
N VAL A 42 -2.55 -6.75 -3.92
CA VAL A 42 -2.22 -6.94 -2.51
C VAL A 42 -3.25 -6.17 -1.68
N ARG A 43 -3.90 -6.87 -0.74
CA ARG A 43 -4.71 -6.23 0.29
C ARG A 43 -3.78 -5.82 1.43
N PHE A 44 -3.55 -4.53 1.56
CA PHE A 44 -2.63 -3.96 2.51
C PHE A 44 -3.39 -3.33 3.67
N HIS A 45 -3.08 -3.74 4.89
CA HIS A 45 -3.72 -3.24 6.10
C HIS A 45 -2.77 -2.24 6.75
N GLU A 46 -3.08 -0.96 6.62
CA GLU A 46 -2.33 0.11 7.26
C GLU A 46 -2.50 0.02 8.77
N LYS A 47 -1.37 0.03 9.47
CA LYS A 47 -1.29 -0.03 10.92
C LYS A 47 -1.00 1.34 11.50
N ASP A 48 -1.67 1.69 12.59
CA ASP A 48 -1.25 2.85 13.38
C ASP A 48 0.15 2.65 13.99
N ALA A 49 0.86 3.75 14.20
CA ALA A 49 2.22 3.72 14.75
C ALA A 49 2.28 3.35 16.25
N VAL A 50 1.15 3.38 16.95
CA VAL A 50 1.11 3.30 18.43
C VAL A 50 0.73 1.91 18.93
N GLY A 51 -0.08 1.15 18.17
CA GLY A 51 -0.64 -0.12 18.63
C GLY A 51 -0.74 -1.21 17.55
N GLY A 52 -0.38 -0.94 16.30
CA GLY A 52 -0.49 -1.93 15.23
C GLY A 52 -1.94 -2.24 14.84
N LYS A 53 -2.87 -1.32 15.14
CA LYS A 53 -4.29 -1.48 14.79
C LYS A 53 -4.49 -1.15 13.32
N ASP A 54 -5.36 -1.91 12.65
CA ASP A 54 -5.81 -1.56 11.29
C ASP A 54 -6.57 -0.24 11.29
N VAL A 55 -6.00 0.75 10.61
CA VAL A 55 -6.59 2.08 10.42
C VAL A 55 -7.33 2.16 9.10
N ARG A 56 -6.76 1.55 8.06
CA ARG A 56 -7.27 1.60 6.69
C ARG A 56 -6.84 0.36 5.92
N VAL A 57 -7.65 -0.05 4.95
CA VAL A 57 -7.28 -1.11 4.00
C VAL A 57 -7.08 -0.49 2.63
N TRP A 58 -6.03 -0.94 1.95
CA TRP A 58 -5.66 -0.53 0.61
C TRP A 58 -5.65 -1.74 -0.32
N HIS A 59 -6.09 -1.57 -1.56
CA HIS A 59 -5.72 -2.48 -2.65
C HIS A 59 -4.56 -1.87 -3.42
N VAL A 60 -3.43 -2.60 -3.45
CA VAL A 60 -2.26 -2.25 -4.24
C VAL A 60 -2.26 -3.10 -5.51
N SER A 61 -2.30 -2.45 -6.65
CA SER A 61 -2.24 -3.06 -7.99
C SER A 61 -1.05 -2.49 -8.78
N GLN A 62 -0.55 -3.28 -9.73
CA GLN A 62 0.49 -2.83 -10.65
C GLN A 62 -0.16 -2.26 -11.92
N HIS A 63 0.26 -1.06 -12.34
CA HIS A 63 -0.22 -0.40 -13.56
C HIS A 63 0.94 0.33 -14.25
N ASP A 64 1.11 0.12 -15.56
CA ASP A 64 1.99 0.88 -16.46
C ASP A 64 3.34 1.32 -15.85
N GLY A 65 4.12 0.35 -15.36
CA GLY A 65 5.47 0.60 -14.83
C GLY A 65 5.52 1.18 -13.41
N GLY A 66 4.38 1.27 -12.72
CA GLY A 66 4.28 1.67 -11.32
C GLY A 66 3.19 0.92 -10.56
N TYR A 67 2.80 1.47 -9.41
CA TYR A 67 1.79 0.90 -8.54
C TYR A 67 0.74 1.94 -8.18
N VAL A 68 -0.49 1.47 -8.00
CA VAL A 68 -1.63 2.27 -7.56
C VAL A 68 -2.12 1.66 -6.24
N ALA A 69 -2.35 2.52 -5.25
CA ALA A 69 -2.92 2.13 -3.97
C ALA A 69 -4.27 2.85 -3.78
N GLU A 70 -5.35 2.08 -3.74
CA GLU A 70 -6.71 2.60 -3.57
C GLU A 70 -7.23 2.26 -2.18
N SER A 71 -7.68 3.28 -1.43
CA SER A 71 -8.27 3.05 -0.11
C SER A 71 -9.66 2.45 -0.25
N ILE A 72 -9.94 1.38 0.47
CA ILE A 72 -11.24 0.73 0.47
C ILE A 72 -12.01 1.18 1.70
N SER A 73 -13.13 1.85 1.45
CA SER A 73 -14.14 2.09 2.49
C SER A 73 -14.80 0.75 2.83
N ALA A 74 -14.67 0.30 4.08
CA ALA A 74 -15.55 -0.74 4.60
C ALA A 74 -16.97 -0.16 4.66
N PHE A 75 -17.92 -0.80 3.96
CA PHE A 75 -19.35 -0.47 4.04
C PHE A 75 -19.98 -1.10 5.28
#